data_AF-A0A6L3XHP3-F1
#
_entry.id   AF-A0A6L3XHP3-F1
#
_cell.length_a   1.000
_cell.length_b   1.000
_cell.length_c   1.000
_cell.angle_alpha   90.00
_cell.angle_beta   90.00
_cell.angle_gamma   90.00
#
_symmetry.space_group_name_H-M   'P 1'
#
loop_
_entity.id
_entity.type
_entity.pdbx_description
1 polymer ?
#
loop_
_entity_poly.entity_id
_entity_poly.type
_entity_poly.pdbx_seq_one_letter_code
_entity_poly.pdbx_strand_id
1 'polypeptide(L)' 'MDFNHIARELIPLLGGKENIASAAHCATRLRLVLVDDARAGQQA' A
#
# COMPACT_ATOMS: atom_id res chain seq x y z
N MET A 1 0.49 14.80 11.60
CA MET A 1 0.23 13.95 10.42
C MET A 1 -0.40 12.67 10.93
N ASP A 2 -1.64 12.37 10.56
CA ASP A 2 -2.31 11.15 11.00
C ASP A 2 -1.99 10.01 10.03
N PHE A 3 -0.94 9.25 10.34
CA PHE A 3 -0.51 8.12 9.51
C PHE A 3 -1.52 6.97 9.50
N ASN A 4 -2.34 6.83 10.54
CA ASN A 4 -3.37 5.79 10.56
C ASN A 4 -4.50 6.11 9.58
N HIS A 5 -4.88 7.40 9.50
CA HIS A 5 -5.83 7.86 8.50
C HIS A 5 -5.29 7.63 7.08
N ILE A 6 -4.06 8.09 6.80
CA ILE A 6 -3.41 7.91 5.50
C ILE A 6 -3.29 6.43 5.11
N ALA A 7 -2.89 5.56 6.04
CA ALA A 7 -2.79 4.13 5.77
C ALA A 7 -4.15 3.50 5.44
N ARG A 8 -5.23 3.91 6.12
CA ARG A 8 -6.59 3.44 5.84
C ARG A 8 -7.08 3.88 4.46
N GLU A 9 -6.70 5.07 4.01
CA GLU A 9 -7.02 5.57 2.67
C GLU A 9 -6.19 4.88 1.57
N LEU A 10 -4.95 4.48 1.87
CA LEU A 10 -4.08 3.77 0.93
C LEU A 10 -4.50 2.32 0.67
N ILE A 11 -5.00 1.60 1.69
CA ILE A 11 -5.33 0.16 1.55
C ILE A 11 -6.31 -0.12 0.39
N PRO A 12 -7.42 0.62 0.23
CA PRO A 12 -8.32 0.45 -0.92
C PRO A 12 -7.63 0.69 -2.27
N LEU A 13 -6.74 1.68 -2.35
CA LEU A 13 -6.02 2.03 -3.58
C LEU A 13 -5.01 0.95 -4.01
N LEU A 14 -4.52 0.16 -3.04
CA LEU A 14 -3.64 -0.98 -3.28
C LEU A 14 -4.40 -2.25 -3.66
N GLY A 15 -5.72 -2.18 -3.88
CA GLY A 15 -6.56 -3.33 -4.21
C GLY A 15 -7.05 -4.11 -3.00
N GLY A 16 -6.98 -3.55 -1.79
CA GLY A 16 -7.43 -4.18 -0.56
C GLY A 16 -6.29 -4.74 0.30
N LYS A 17 -6.59 -5.06 1.57
CA LYS A 17 -5.60 -5.59 2.52
C LYS A 17 -5.07 -6.94 2.07
N GLU A 18 -5.92 -7.77 1.49
CA GLU A 18 -5.59 -9.09 0.98
C GLU A 18 -4.62 -9.05 -0.21
N ASN A 19 -4.46 -7.89 -0.86
CA ASN A 19 -3.50 -7.72 -1.96
C ASN A 19 -2.09 -7.38 -1.46
N ILE A 20 -1.89 -7.10 -0.17
CA ILE A 20 -0.56 -6.79 0.40
C ILE A 20 0.06 -8.08 0.95
N ALA A 21 1.05 -8.61 0.27
CA ALA A 21 1.79 -9.81 0.70
C ALA A 21 2.74 -9.49 1.87
N SER A 22 3.44 -8.36 1.81
CA SER A 22 4.30 -7.89 2.90
C SER A 22 4.59 -6.40 2.83
N ALA A 23 5.05 -5.83 3.95
CA ALA A 23 5.46 -4.45 4.05
C ALA A 23 6.78 -4.34 4.83
N ALA A 24 7.71 -3.51 4.35
CA ALA A 24 8.96 -3.20 5.02
C ALA A 24 9.23 -1.69 4.94
N HIS A 25 10.02 -1.15 5.85
CA HIS A 25 10.39 0.27 5.81
C HIS A 25 11.86 0.49 6.12
N CYS A 26 12.41 1.59 5.59
CA CYS A 26 13.68 2.17 6.01
C CYS A 26 13.46 3.62 6.41
N ALA A 27 14.54 4.39 6.64
CA ALA A 27 14.43 5.78 7.08
C ALA A 27 13.59 6.68 6.15
N THR A 28 13.56 6.38 4.85
CA THR A 28 12.94 7.24 3.82
C THR A 28 12.00 6.53 2.86
N ARG A 29 11.85 5.20 2.94
CA ARG A 29 11.02 4.43 2.00
C ARG A 29 10.14 3.43 2.73
N LEU A 30 8.89 3.38 2.33
CA LEU A 30 7.96 2.28 2.60
C LEU A 30 7.97 1.37 1.36
N ARG A 31 8.23 0.08 1.55
CA ARG A 31 8.25 -0.95 0.52
C ARG A 31 7.05 -1.86 0.75
N LEU A 32 6.20 -1.98 -0.26
CA LEU A 32 5.04 -2.85 -0.26
C LEU A 32 5.26 -3.92 -1.33
N VAL A 33 5.02 -5.18 -0.98
CA VAL A 33 4.98 -6.28 -1.94
C VAL A 33 3.52 -6.65 -2.12
N LEU A 34 3.03 -6.57 -3.35
CA LEU A 34 1.65 -6.90 -3.68
C LEU A 34 1.55 -8.34 -4.20
N VAL A 35 0.37 -8.94 -4.06
CA VAL A 35 0.04 -10.24 -4.64
C VAL A 35 -0.23 -10.08 -6.14
N ASP A 36 -0.96 -9.03 -6.52
CA ASP A 36 -1.28 -8.69 -7.90
C ASP A 36 -1.15 -7.17 -8.12
N ASP A 37 -0.17 -6.77 -8.92
CA ASP A 37 0.11 -5.37 -9.24
C ASP A 37 -0.99 -4.74 -10.11
N ALA A 38 -1.77 -5.52 -10.87
CA ALA A 38 -2.85 -5.00 -11.71
C ALA A 38 -4.05 -4.51 -10.88
N ARG A 39 -4.17 -4.96 -9.63
CA ARG A 39 -5.20 -4.50 -8.68
C ARG A 39 -4.84 -3.16 -8.02
N ALA A 40 -3.59 -2.74 -8.10
CA ALA A 40 -3.20 -1.42 -7.61
C ALA A 40 -3.69 -0.35 -8.58
N GLY A 41 -4.39 0.66 -8.06
CA GLY A 41 -4.84 1.80 -8.84
C GLY A 41 -3.65 2.64 -9.30
N GLN A 42 -3.12 2.34 -10.48
CA GLN A 42 -2.13 3.20 -11.13
C GLN A 42 -2.85 4.41 -11.71
N GLN A 43 -2.72 5.56 -11.05
CA GLN A 43 -2.83 6.82 -11.77
C GLN A 43 -1.50 6.99 -12.52
N ALA A 44 -1.55 6.78 -13.84
CA ALA A 44 -0.43 6.92 -14.76
C ALA A 44 0.07 8.38 -14.85
#